data_AF-A0A4Y7XG71-F1
#
_entry.id   AF-A0A4Y7XG71-F1
#
_cell.length_a   1.000
_cell.length_b   1.000
_cell.length_c   1.000
_cell.angle_alpha   90.00
_cell.angle_beta   90.00
_cell.angle_gamma   90.00
#
_symmetry.space_group_name_H-M   'P 1'
#
loop_
_entity.id
_entity.type
_entity.pdbx_description
1 polymer ?
#
loop_
_entity_poly.entity_id
_entity_poly.type
_entity_poly.pdbx_seq_one_letter_code
_entity_poly.pdbx_strand_id
1 'polypeptide(L)'
;MTTDSQMQTVLDQFAQFNAPPIEKLSPENARNNPTLKNAVEEMSADSALIRSKNLLMPSLPEPVGRIDHILIPADSGELLARVFTPEGDGPFPVIVYFHGGGWVIANLDVYEPTCRCLCNTADSIVVSVAYRQAPEYKFPAATDDAYAALQWVLENASALNGDPLRVAVAGESAGGNLATVACLRAKDEGGLLPVAQLLVYPVTDSQMNSPSYTEQAEAKPLNAAMMKWFWEHYLNTMSEGEHVYASPLRAPDLTGLPPAIVITAELDPLRDEGEAYAQRLADAGVQVSTRRYAGVTHEFFGLGGAVGKAKEAVEFAVSNLHKAFNANDNRNF
;
A
#
# COMPACT_ATOMS: atom_id res chain seq x y z
N MET A 1 16.26 -19.81 -2.91
CA MET A 1 14.79 -19.64 -2.96
C MET A 1 14.42 -19.53 -4.43
N THR A 2 13.28 -20.10 -4.85
CA THR A 2 12.87 -20.11 -6.27
C THR A 2 11.69 -19.17 -6.44
N THR A 3 11.80 -18.22 -7.35
CA THR A 3 10.71 -17.33 -7.75
C THR A 3 9.53 -18.15 -8.26
N ASP A 4 8.32 -17.76 -7.88
CA ASP A 4 7.09 -18.27 -8.45
C ASP A 4 7.08 -18.09 -9.97
N SER A 5 6.61 -19.08 -10.74
CA SER A 5 6.73 -19.02 -12.20
C SER A 5 5.91 -17.91 -12.85
N GLN A 6 4.76 -17.56 -12.27
CA GLN A 6 3.94 -16.44 -12.75
C GLN A 6 4.61 -15.11 -12.40
N MET A 7 5.14 -15.00 -11.18
CA MET A 7 5.94 -13.83 -10.78
C MET A 7 7.16 -13.66 -11.69
N GLN A 8 7.88 -14.74 -11.98
CA GLN A 8 9.04 -14.72 -12.87
C GLN A 8 8.66 -14.24 -14.27
N THR A 9 7.50 -14.66 -14.79
CA THR A 9 7.01 -14.19 -16.10
C THR A 9 6.80 -12.68 -16.12
N VAL A 10 6.24 -12.11 -15.03
CA VAL A 10 6.08 -10.66 -14.92
C VAL A 10 7.44 -9.95 -14.82
N LEU A 11 8.38 -10.49 -14.05
CA LEU A 11 9.73 -9.93 -13.94
C LEU A 11 10.50 -9.98 -15.27
N ASP A 12 10.33 -11.06 -16.04
CA ASP A 12 10.94 -11.22 -17.35
C ASP A 12 10.38 -10.20 -18.35
N GLN A 13 9.06 -9.93 -18.32
CA GLN A 13 8.49 -8.82 -19.10
C GLN A 13 9.03 -7.47 -18.62
N PHE A 14 9.04 -7.24 -17.31
CA PHE A 14 9.53 -5.99 -16.73
C PHE A 14 10.99 -5.70 -17.12
N ALA A 15 11.83 -6.73 -17.19
CA ALA A 15 13.22 -6.59 -17.62
C ALA A 15 13.37 -6.12 -19.08
N GLN A 16 12.40 -6.40 -19.96
CA GLN A 16 12.45 -6.01 -21.37
C GLN A 16 12.40 -4.49 -21.57
N PHE A 17 11.88 -3.75 -20.60
CA PHE A 17 11.91 -2.29 -20.63
C PHE A 17 13.33 -1.71 -20.58
N ASN A 18 14.31 -2.48 -20.10
CA ASN A 18 15.71 -2.04 -19.96
C ASN A 18 15.84 -0.69 -19.24
N ALA A 19 14.95 -0.42 -18.28
CA ALA A 19 14.94 0.83 -17.55
C ALA A 19 16.22 0.96 -16.69
N PRO A 20 16.84 2.15 -16.64
CA PRO A 20 18.00 2.37 -15.79
C PRO A 20 17.62 2.19 -14.30
N PRO A 21 18.53 1.66 -13.46
CA PRO A 21 18.27 1.52 -12.02
C PRO A 21 17.93 2.86 -11.38
N ILE A 22 16.84 2.92 -10.61
CA ILE A 22 16.31 4.21 -10.11
C ILE A 22 17.29 4.93 -9.20
N GLU A 23 18.13 4.19 -8.47
CA GLU A 23 19.13 4.75 -7.56
C GLU A 23 20.25 5.52 -8.29
N LYS A 24 20.26 5.47 -9.63
CA LYS A 24 21.16 6.23 -10.51
C LYS A 24 20.47 7.39 -11.23
N LEU A 25 19.18 7.62 -10.98
CA LEU A 25 18.37 8.63 -11.63
C LEU A 25 18.07 9.83 -10.71
N SER A 26 17.72 10.96 -11.32
CA SER A 26 16.99 12.01 -10.62
C SER A 26 15.56 11.54 -10.31
N PRO A 27 14.91 12.07 -9.27
CA PRO A 27 13.50 11.78 -8.97
C PRO A 27 12.56 12.00 -10.16
N GLU A 28 12.75 13.09 -10.91
CA GLU A 28 11.99 13.38 -12.14
C GLU A 28 12.09 12.25 -13.17
N ASN A 29 13.29 11.73 -13.43
CA ASN A 29 13.48 10.63 -14.37
C ASN A 29 12.97 9.30 -13.80
N ALA A 30 13.18 9.04 -12.50
CA ALA A 30 12.70 7.84 -11.84
C ALA A 30 11.17 7.72 -11.88
N ARG A 31 10.44 8.84 -11.79
CA ARG A 31 8.97 8.88 -11.91
C ARG A 31 8.44 8.44 -13.29
N ASN A 32 9.29 8.51 -14.32
CA ASN A 32 8.94 8.10 -15.68
C ASN A 32 9.36 6.65 -16.00
N ASN A 33 10.02 5.95 -15.06
CA ASN A 33 10.37 4.55 -15.28
C ASN A 33 9.11 3.68 -15.35
N PRO A 34 9.12 2.63 -16.21
CA PRO A 34 8.04 1.67 -16.25
C PRO A 34 7.92 0.92 -14.91
N THR A 35 6.74 0.36 -14.68
CA THR A 35 6.37 -0.34 -13.44
C THR A 35 5.93 -1.78 -13.73
N LEU A 36 5.73 -2.61 -12.69
CA LEU A 36 5.14 -3.94 -12.86
C LEU A 36 3.73 -3.89 -13.44
N LYS A 37 2.97 -2.80 -13.19
CA LYS A 37 1.69 -2.54 -13.86
C LYS A 37 1.88 -2.47 -15.38
N ASN A 38 2.87 -1.73 -15.87
CA ASN A 38 3.13 -1.64 -17.31
C ASN A 38 3.53 -2.99 -17.92
N ALA A 39 4.32 -3.79 -17.18
CA ALA A 39 4.66 -5.15 -17.62
C ALA A 39 3.40 -6.02 -17.79
N VAL A 40 2.48 -6.01 -16.83
CA VAL A 40 1.21 -6.76 -16.91
C VAL A 40 0.30 -6.22 -18.03
N GLU A 41 0.28 -4.91 -18.25
CA GLU A 41 -0.47 -4.27 -19.34
C GLU A 41 0.06 -4.72 -20.72
N GLU A 42 1.37 -4.74 -20.92
CA GLU A 42 1.98 -5.24 -22.17
C GLU A 42 1.76 -6.74 -22.37
N MET A 43 1.90 -7.55 -21.32
CA MET A 43 1.57 -8.98 -21.37
C MET A 43 0.12 -9.24 -21.81
N SER A 44 -0.79 -8.34 -21.41
CA SER A 44 -2.21 -8.40 -21.79
C SER A 44 -2.45 -7.90 -23.22
N ALA A 45 -1.66 -6.94 -23.69
CA ALA A 45 -1.73 -6.36 -25.04
C ALA A 45 -1.16 -7.28 -26.13
N ASP A 46 -0.08 -8.04 -25.85
CA ASP A 46 0.60 -8.97 -26.77
C ASP A 46 -0.18 -10.28 -27.05
N SER A 47 -1.50 -10.20 -26.98
CA SER A 47 -2.51 -11.24 -27.07
C SER A 47 -2.66 -11.94 -28.44
N ALA A 48 -1.60 -12.03 -29.26
CA ALA A 48 -1.49 -13.10 -30.26
C ALA A 48 -1.50 -14.48 -29.56
N LEU A 49 -0.91 -14.58 -28.37
CA LEU A 49 -0.92 -15.80 -27.55
C LEU A 49 -2.29 -16.03 -26.88
N ILE A 50 -2.97 -14.97 -26.42
CA ILE A 50 -4.28 -15.04 -25.74
C ILE A 50 -5.40 -15.42 -26.71
N ARG A 51 -5.40 -14.89 -27.95
CA ARG A 51 -6.33 -15.34 -29.00
C ARG A 51 -6.18 -16.83 -29.35
N SER A 52 -4.97 -17.37 -29.23
CA SER A 52 -4.71 -18.78 -29.56
C SER A 52 -5.18 -19.77 -28.48
N LYS A 53 -5.41 -19.32 -27.23
CA LYS A 53 -5.69 -20.19 -26.08
C LYS A 53 -7.07 -20.01 -25.41
N ASN A 54 -7.96 -19.16 -25.93
CA ASN A 54 -9.30 -18.92 -25.35
C ASN A 54 -9.29 -18.59 -23.84
N LEU A 55 -8.26 -17.90 -23.34
CA LEU A 55 -8.29 -17.40 -21.97
C LEU A 55 -9.19 -16.16 -21.92
N LEU A 56 -10.26 -16.24 -21.13
CA LEU A 56 -11.02 -15.07 -20.68
C LEU A 56 -10.11 -14.25 -19.76
N MET A 57 -9.62 -13.11 -20.22
CA MET A 57 -8.99 -12.11 -19.35
C MET A 57 -10.06 -11.17 -18.80
N PRO A 58 -9.95 -10.72 -17.55
CA PRO A 58 -10.77 -9.62 -17.06
C PRO A 58 -10.59 -8.39 -17.96
N SER A 59 -11.64 -7.60 -18.15
CA SER A 59 -11.52 -6.29 -18.79
C SER A 59 -10.56 -5.42 -17.97
N LEU A 60 -9.49 -4.92 -18.59
CA LEU A 60 -8.59 -3.94 -17.99
C LEU A 60 -8.92 -2.53 -18.54
N PRO A 61 -9.04 -1.51 -17.68
CA PRO A 61 -9.06 -1.61 -16.21
C PRO A 61 -10.36 -2.29 -15.71
N GLU A 62 -10.29 -2.91 -14.53
CA GLU A 62 -11.45 -3.55 -13.90
C GLU A 62 -12.56 -2.52 -13.65
N PRO A 63 -13.79 -2.71 -14.18
CA PRO A 63 -14.87 -1.74 -13.96
C PRO A 63 -15.23 -1.65 -12.48
N VAL A 64 -15.60 -0.45 -12.03
CA VAL A 64 -16.17 -0.17 -10.71
C VAL A 64 -17.45 0.64 -10.92
N GLY A 65 -18.32 0.71 -9.90
CA GLY A 65 -19.61 1.40 -10.01
C GLY A 65 -19.49 2.89 -10.34
N ARG A 66 -18.55 3.60 -9.69
CA ARG A 66 -18.27 5.03 -9.96
C ARG A 66 -16.83 5.40 -9.62
N ILE A 67 -16.29 6.39 -10.32
CA ILE A 67 -15.01 7.03 -9.99
C ILE A 67 -15.23 8.55 -9.95
N ASP A 68 -14.88 9.15 -8.82
CA ASP A 68 -14.91 10.59 -8.60
C ASP A 68 -13.53 11.10 -8.17
N HIS A 69 -13.34 12.42 -8.22
CA HIS A 69 -12.19 13.08 -7.63
C HIS A 69 -12.68 14.11 -6.62
N ILE A 70 -12.02 14.15 -5.46
CA ILE A 70 -12.32 15.11 -4.39
C ILE A 70 -11.05 15.83 -3.97
N LEU A 71 -11.23 16.98 -3.33
CA LEU A 71 -10.17 17.73 -2.68
C LEU A 71 -10.42 17.65 -1.17
N ILE A 72 -9.47 17.06 -0.45
CA ILE A 72 -9.51 16.92 1.00
C ILE A 72 -8.80 18.14 1.59
N PRO A 73 -9.46 18.96 2.42
CA PRO A 73 -8.81 20.06 3.13
C PRO A 73 -7.71 19.54 4.08
N ALA A 74 -6.55 20.18 4.05
CA ALA A 74 -5.42 19.93 4.95
C ALA A 74 -4.70 21.25 5.27
N ASP A 75 -3.89 21.26 6.33
CA ASP A 75 -3.10 22.45 6.69
C ASP A 75 -2.13 22.88 5.58
N SER A 76 -1.74 21.94 4.72
CA SER A 76 -0.91 22.15 3.54
C SER A 76 -1.66 22.68 2.31
N GLY A 77 -2.98 22.84 2.39
CA GLY A 77 -3.86 23.23 1.29
C GLY A 77 -4.92 22.17 1.01
N GLU A 78 -4.94 21.64 -0.20
CA GLU A 78 -5.91 20.62 -0.62
C GLU A 78 -5.15 19.38 -1.12
N LEU A 79 -5.59 18.20 -0.68
CA LEU A 79 -5.08 16.92 -1.15
C LEU A 79 -6.05 16.34 -2.17
N LEU A 80 -5.56 16.06 -3.38
CA LEU A 80 -6.35 15.34 -4.37
C LEU A 80 -6.54 13.89 -3.92
N ALA A 81 -7.78 13.40 -3.96
CA ALA A 81 -8.06 11.99 -3.82
C ALA A 81 -8.96 11.48 -4.95
N ARG A 82 -8.68 10.27 -5.44
CA ARG A 82 -9.55 9.54 -6.36
C ARG A 82 -10.39 8.55 -5.57
N VAL A 83 -11.71 8.67 -5.69
CA VAL A 83 -12.68 7.87 -4.95
C VAL A 83 -13.26 6.81 -5.89
N PHE A 84 -13.08 5.54 -5.55
CA PHE A 84 -13.68 4.41 -6.23
C PHE A 84 -14.88 3.94 -5.40
N THR A 85 -16.06 3.85 -6.01
CA THR A 85 -17.28 3.36 -5.36
C THR A 85 -17.74 2.07 -6.04
N PRO A 86 -18.05 1.01 -5.28
CA PRO A 86 -18.57 -0.23 -5.85
C PRO A 86 -19.99 -0.05 -6.40
N GLU A 87 -20.51 -1.05 -7.11
CA GLU A 87 -21.93 -1.07 -7.49
C GLU A 87 -22.82 -1.28 -6.26
N GLY A 88 -24.01 -0.68 -6.26
CA GLY A 88 -24.99 -0.82 -5.17
C GLY A 88 -25.36 0.51 -4.50
N ASP A 89 -26.20 0.43 -3.47
CA ASP A 89 -26.82 1.60 -2.84
C ASP A 89 -26.10 2.10 -1.56
N GLY A 90 -25.25 1.28 -0.93
CA GLY A 90 -24.55 1.62 0.32
C GLY A 90 -25.45 1.66 1.58
N PRO A 91 -25.00 2.27 2.70
CA PRO A 91 -23.67 2.86 2.88
C PRO A 91 -22.57 1.79 2.92
N PHE A 92 -21.44 2.07 2.30
CA PHE A 92 -20.33 1.12 2.18
C PHE A 92 -19.30 1.31 3.29
N PRO A 93 -18.56 0.26 3.70
CA PRO A 93 -17.27 0.47 4.36
C PRO A 93 -16.35 1.35 3.51
N VAL A 94 -15.39 2.02 4.14
CA VAL A 94 -14.45 2.92 3.47
C VAL A 94 -13.02 2.48 3.75
N ILE A 95 -12.18 2.50 2.72
CA ILE A 95 -10.74 2.24 2.81
C ILE A 95 -10.01 3.51 2.37
N VAL A 96 -9.32 4.17 3.29
CA VAL A 96 -8.34 5.22 2.96
C VAL A 96 -7.08 4.54 2.47
N TYR A 97 -6.64 4.84 1.25
CA TYR A 97 -5.55 4.11 0.60
C TYR A 97 -4.38 5.04 0.27
N PHE A 98 -3.19 4.65 0.71
CA PHE A 98 -1.92 5.32 0.39
C PHE A 98 -1.08 4.44 -0.54
N HIS A 99 -0.72 4.99 -1.70
CA HIS A 99 0.10 4.29 -2.68
C HIS A 99 1.56 4.17 -2.22
N GLY A 100 2.27 3.18 -2.75
CA GLY A 100 3.71 2.99 -2.54
C GLY A 100 4.57 3.91 -3.40
N GLY A 101 5.78 3.47 -3.74
CA GLY A 101 6.74 4.28 -4.52
C GLY A 101 7.76 5.06 -3.67
N GLY A 102 8.07 4.57 -2.47
CA GLY A 102 9.17 5.09 -1.66
C GLY A 102 9.09 6.59 -1.38
N TRP A 103 7.88 7.13 -1.23
CA TRP A 103 7.56 8.55 -1.07
C TRP A 103 8.00 9.49 -2.22
N VAL A 104 8.63 8.96 -3.27
CA VAL A 104 9.29 9.75 -4.32
C VAL A 104 8.69 9.52 -5.69
N ILE A 105 8.30 8.27 -6.00
CA ILE A 105 7.77 7.85 -7.31
C ILE A 105 6.33 7.34 -7.18
N ALA A 106 5.77 6.92 -8.32
CA ALA A 106 4.39 6.46 -8.47
C ALA A 106 3.35 7.56 -8.18
N ASN A 107 2.07 7.22 -8.41
CA ASN A 107 0.94 8.11 -8.26
C ASN A 107 -0.36 7.28 -8.23
N LEU A 108 -1.51 7.97 -8.25
CA LEU A 108 -2.84 7.35 -8.30
C LEU A 108 -3.02 6.35 -9.45
N ASP A 109 -2.43 6.60 -10.63
CA ASP A 109 -2.59 5.74 -11.80
C ASP A 109 -1.77 4.45 -11.70
N VAL A 110 -0.61 4.48 -11.04
CA VAL A 110 0.23 3.29 -10.84
C VAL A 110 -0.47 2.25 -9.95
N TYR A 111 -1.20 2.70 -8.92
CA TYR A 111 -1.90 1.82 -7.97
C TYR A 111 -3.41 1.74 -8.18
N GLU A 112 -3.93 2.32 -9.27
CA GLU A 112 -5.34 2.22 -9.65
C GLU A 112 -5.84 0.76 -9.74
N PRO A 113 -5.08 -0.22 -10.28
CA PRO A 113 -5.52 -1.62 -10.30
C PRO A 113 -5.79 -2.19 -8.90
N THR A 114 -4.94 -1.90 -7.91
CA THR A 114 -5.19 -2.32 -6.52
C THR A 114 -6.47 -1.66 -5.99
N CYS A 115 -6.64 -0.35 -6.21
CA CYS A 115 -7.80 0.38 -5.70
C CYS A 115 -9.11 -0.17 -6.26
N ARG A 116 -9.17 -0.49 -7.57
CA ARG A 116 -10.33 -1.12 -8.21
C ARG A 116 -10.59 -2.52 -7.66
N CYS A 117 -9.53 -3.32 -7.54
CA CYS A 117 -9.63 -4.67 -7.01
C CYS A 117 -10.17 -4.67 -5.57
N LEU A 118 -9.62 -3.83 -4.68
CA LEU A 118 -10.11 -3.68 -3.30
C LEU A 118 -11.54 -3.15 -3.26
N CYS A 119 -11.89 -2.16 -4.10
CA CYS A 119 -13.23 -1.61 -4.19
C CYS A 119 -14.27 -2.69 -4.46
N ASN A 120 -14.01 -3.54 -5.47
CA ASN A 120 -14.94 -4.60 -5.87
C ASN A 120 -14.94 -5.79 -4.91
N THR A 121 -13.76 -6.24 -4.46
CA THR A 121 -13.64 -7.45 -3.65
C THR A 121 -14.03 -7.22 -2.19
N ALA A 122 -13.76 -6.04 -1.63
CA ALA A 122 -14.16 -5.67 -0.29
C ALA A 122 -15.58 -5.08 -0.22
N ASP A 123 -16.22 -4.80 -1.35
CA ASP A 123 -17.49 -4.05 -1.44
C ASP A 123 -17.42 -2.75 -0.63
N SER A 124 -16.37 -1.98 -0.88
CA SER A 124 -15.97 -0.82 -0.08
C SER A 124 -15.61 0.36 -0.96
N ILE A 125 -15.90 1.58 -0.50
CA ILE A 125 -15.35 2.78 -1.12
C ILE A 125 -13.84 2.80 -0.88
N VAL A 126 -13.04 3.07 -1.91
CA VAL A 126 -11.60 3.29 -1.77
C VAL A 126 -11.27 4.75 -2.08
N VAL A 127 -10.71 5.45 -1.08
CA VAL A 127 -10.25 6.84 -1.20
C VAL A 127 -8.73 6.82 -1.38
N SER A 128 -8.26 6.86 -2.63
CA SER A 128 -6.84 6.83 -2.97
C SER A 128 -6.26 8.24 -2.96
N VAL A 129 -5.32 8.51 -2.06
CA VAL A 129 -4.85 9.87 -1.73
C VAL A 129 -3.53 10.19 -2.44
N ALA A 130 -3.49 11.32 -3.15
CA ALA A 130 -2.27 11.87 -3.74
C ALA A 130 -1.53 12.76 -2.73
N TYR A 131 -0.79 12.13 -1.83
CA TYR A 131 0.03 12.83 -0.84
C TYR A 131 1.24 13.52 -1.51
N ARG A 132 1.78 14.57 -0.87
CA ARG A 132 2.99 15.26 -1.35
C ARG A 132 4.21 14.33 -1.32
N GLN A 133 4.99 14.36 -2.39
CA GLN A 133 6.13 13.48 -2.58
C GLN A 133 7.47 14.21 -2.41
N ALA A 134 8.46 13.44 -1.97
CA ALA A 134 9.85 13.87 -1.89
C ALA A 134 10.53 13.81 -3.28
N PRO A 135 11.62 14.57 -3.50
CA PRO A 135 12.28 15.48 -2.55
C PRO A 135 11.67 16.89 -2.47
N GLU A 136 10.65 17.21 -3.26
CA GLU A 136 10.00 18.52 -3.25
C GLU A 136 9.36 18.82 -1.90
N TYR A 137 8.77 17.79 -1.29
CA TYR A 137 8.19 17.84 0.04
C TYR A 137 8.75 16.68 0.87
N LYS A 138 9.85 16.95 1.56
CA LYS A 138 10.51 15.98 2.46
C LYS A 138 9.68 15.72 3.72
N PHE A 139 10.07 14.70 4.47
CA PHE A 139 9.55 14.42 5.81
C PHE A 139 9.43 15.71 6.64
N PRO A 140 8.31 15.96 7.35
CA PRO A 140 7.17 15.08 7.57
C PRO A 140 6.00 15.23 6.58
N ALA A 141 6.14 15.91 5.43
CA ALA A 141 5.02 16.32 4.59
C ALA A 141 4.05 15.19 4.19
N ALA A 142 4.55 14.05 3.73
CA ALA A 142 3.70 12.91 3.37
C ALA A 142 2.96 12.32 4.58
N THR A 143 3.58 12.36 5.77
CA THR A 143 2.95 11.88 7.02
C THR A 143 1.86 12.84 7.51
N ASP A 144 2.03 14.14 7.29
CA ASP A 144 1.00 15.16 7.56
C ASP A 144 -0.21 14.96 6.66
N ASP A 145 0.02 14.73 5.37
CA ASP A 145 -1.04 14.53 4.40
C ASP A 145 -1.80 13.22 4.67
N ALA A 146 -1.10 12.14 5.01
CA ALA A 146 -1.72 10.86 5.35
C ALA A 146 -2.58 10.94 6.61
N TYR A 147 -2.09 11.63 7.66
CA TYR A 147 -2.87 11.86 8.87
C TYR A 147 -4.11 12.71 8.59
N ALA A 148 -3.96 13.84 7.91
CA ALA A 148 -5.07 14.74 7.57
C ALA A 148 -6.14 14.02 6.73
N ALA A 149 -5.74 13.25 5.72
CA ALA A 149 -6.67 12.49 4.89
C ALA A 149 -7.42 11.42 5.69
N LEU A 150 -6.75 10.69 6.58
CA LEU A 150 -7.39 9.70 7.43
C LEU A 150 -8.43 10.33 8.35
N GLN A 151 -8.07 11.42 9.05
CA GLN A 151 -8.99 12.11 9.95
C GLN A 151 -10.20 12.67 9.20
N TRP A 152 -9.96 13.32 8.06
CA TRP A 152 -11.06 13.86 7.26
C TRP A 152 -12.03 12.79 6.79
N VAL A 153 -11.54 11.63 6.31
CA VAL A 153 -12.43 10.54 5.88
C VAL A 153 -13.19 9.94 7.06
N LEU A 154 -12.57 9.77 8.23
CA LEU A 154 -13.25 9.29 9.44
C LEU A 154 -14.40 10.22 9.86
N GLU A 155 -14.22 11.53 9.70
CA GLU A 155 -15.24 12.54 10.02
C GLU A 155 -16.32 12.70 8.92
N ASN A 156 -15.97 12.43 7.66
CA ASN A 156 -16.81 12.79 6.50
C ASN A 156 -17.25 11.57 5.66
N ALA A 157 -17.07 10.34 6.12
CA ALA A 157 -17.41 9.13 5.37
C ALA A 157 -18.84 9.14 4.82
N SER A 158 -19.82 9.65 5.59
CA SER A 158 -21.22 9.73 5.15
C SER A 158 -21.43 10.62 3.91
N ALA A 159 -20.60 11.65 3.70
CA ALA A 159 -20.65 12.48 2.51
C ALA A 159 -20.23 11.71 1.23
N LEU A 160 -19.49 10.61 1.39
CA LEU A 160 -19.07 9.71 0.31
C LEU A 160 -20.06 8.55 0.09
N ASN A 161 -21.21 8.52 0.79
CA ASN A 161 -22.06 7.33 0.94
C ASN A 161 -21.34 6.16 1.66
N GLY A 162 -20.38 6.51 2.52
CA GLY A 162 -19.65 5.59 3.37
C GLY A 162 -20.20 5.54 4.80
N ASP A 163 -19.92 4.44 5.49
CA ASP A 163 -20.26 4.25 6.89
C ASP A 163 -19.07 4.69 7.79
N PRO A 164 -19.24 5.74 8.61
CA PRO A 164 -18.17 6.27 9.46
C PRO A 164 -17.70 5.29 10.54
N LEU A 165 -18.49 4.25 10.86
CA LEU A 165 -18.11 3.21 11.83
C LEU A 165 -17.34 2.04 11.19
N ARG A 166 -17.19 2.05 9.86
CA ARG A 166 -16.52 0.98 9.08
C ARG A 166 -15.46 1.57 8.15
N VAL A 167 -14.56 2.39 8.71
CA VAL A 167 -13.42 2.99 7.99
C VAL A 167 -12.13 2.25 8.33
N ALA A 168 -11.43 1.73 7.34
CA ALA A 168 -10.09 1.17 7.44
C ALA A 168 -9.06 2.07 6.74
N VAL A 169 -7.79 1.91 7.09
CA VAL A 169 -6.67 2.49 6.35
C VAL A 169 -5.86 1.37 5.70
N ALA A 170 -5.32 1.61 4.51
CA ALA A 170 -4.53 0.66 3.76
C ALA A 170 -3.36 1.34 3.06
N GLY A 171 -2.28 0.59 2.84
CA GLY A 171 -1.23 1.05 1.96
C GLY A 171 -0.19 -0.02 1.64
N GLU A 172 0.53 0.24 0.57
CA GLU A 172 1.57 -0.64 0.02
C GLU A 172 2.94 0.01 0.18
N SER A 173 3.96 -0.71 0.66
CA SER A 173 5.34 -0.21 0.75
C SER A 173 5.45 1.06 1.62
N ALA A 174 5.93 2.17 1.06
CA ALA A 174 5.88 3.50 1.67
C ALA A 174 4.44 3.95 2.03
N GLY A 175 3.43 3.53 1.28
CA GLY A 175 2.03 3.72 1.64
C GLY A 175 1.63 2.92 2.88
N GLY A 176 2.20 1.73 3.07
CA GLY A 176 2.05 0.94 4.31
C GLY A 176 2.69 1.62 5.52
N ASN A 177 3.83 2.30 5.31
CA ASN A 177 4.41 3.21 6.30
C ASN A 177 3.43 4.35 6.66
N LEU A 178 2.91 5.06 5.66
CA LEU A 178 1.97 6.16 5.87
C LEU A 178 0.69 5.71 6.58
N ALA A 179 0.13 4.56 6.21
CA ALA A 179 -1.05 3.98 6.86
C ALA A 179 -0.81 3.73 8.35
N THR A 180 0.35 3.16 8.71
CA THR A 180 0.64 2.89 10.11
C THR A 180 1.01 4.15 10.90
N VAL A 181 1.73 5.08 10.29
CA VAL A 181 2.08 6.37 10.90
C VAL A 181 0.82 7.22 11.13
N ALA A 182 -0.15 7.22 10.21
CA ALA A 182 -1.41 7.92 10.40
C ALA A 182 -2.20 7.37 11.61
N CYS A 183 -2.21 6.04 11.81
CA CYS A 183 -2.78 5.42 13.01
C CYS A 183 -2.02 5.80 14.29
N LEU A 184 -0.69 5.80 14.24
CA LEU A 184 0.16 6.15 15.37
C LEU A 184 -0.06 7.61 15.79
N ARG A 185 -0.07 8.53 14.83
CA ARG A 185 -0.40 9.95 15.04
C ARG A 185 -1.81 10.14 15.59
N ALA A 186 -2.81 9.46 15.03
CA ALA A 186 -4.16 9.51 15.55
C ALA A 186 -4.23 9.08 17.03
N LYS A 187 -3.49 8.04 17.42
CA LYS A 187 -3.39 7.67 18.84
C LYS A 187 -2.72 8.77 19.67
N ASP A 188 -1.54 9.22 19.25
CA ASP A 188 -0.69 10.13 20.02
C ASP A 188 -1.31 11.53 20.15
N GLU A 189 -2.03 11.99 19.14
CA GLU A 189 -2.64 13.32 19.04
C GLU A 189 -4.12 13.34 19.46
N GLY A 190 -4.69 12.19 19.85
CA GLY A 190 -6.09 12.07 20.30
C GLY A 190 -7.14 12.17 19.19
N GLY A 191 -6.76 11.79 17.96
CA GLY A 191 -7.64 11.71 16.79
C GLY A 191 -8.48 10.44 16.74
N LEU A 192 -9.28 10.32 15.68
CA LEU A 192 -10.09 9.14 15.39
C LEU A 192 -9.23 8.00 14.83
N LEU A 193 -9.49 6.78 15.29
CA LEU A 193 -8.81 5.57 14.79
C LEU A 193 -9.71 4.82 13.79
N PRO A 194 -9.13 4.26 12.70
CA PRO A 194 -9.85 3.36 11.83
C PRO A 194 -10.11 2.01 12.52
N VAL A 195 -11.01 1.20 11.98
CA VAL A 195 -11.31 -0.14 12.52
C VAL A 195 -10.25 -1.19 12.18
N ALA A 196 -9.40 -0.92 11.18
CA ALA A 196 -8.29 -1.77 10.79
C ALA A 196 -7.22 -0.99 10.02
N GLN A 197 -6.00 -1.54 10.01
CA GLN A 197 -4.91 -1.12 9.12
C GLN A 197 -4.45 -2.31 8.25
N LEU A 198 -4.52 -2.17 6.92
CA LEU A 198 -3.98 -3.13 5.95
C LEU A 198 -2.60 -2.65 5.48
N LEU A 199 -1.56 -3.39 5.87
CA LEU A 199 -0.16 -3.06 5.68
C LEU A 199 0.46 -4.09 4.72
N VAL A 200 0.61 -3.71 3.47
CA VAL A 200 1.19 -4.59 2.44
C VAL A 200 2.66 -4.23 2.28
N TYR A 201 3.54 -5.19 2.60
CA TYR A 201 5.01 -5.09 2.65
C TYR A 201 5.51 -3.72 3.14
N PRO A 202 5.07 -3.27 4.33
CA PRO A 202 5.30 -1.91 4.78
C PRO A 202 6.78 -1.63 5.02
N VAL A 203 7.22 -0.40 4.71
CA VAL A 203 8.48 0.13 5.22
C VAL A 203 8.28 0.53 6.69
N THR A 204 9.10 0.03 7.61
CA THR A 204 8.93 0.28 9.04
C THR A 204 10.20 0.71 9.76
N ASP A 205 11.38 0.58 9.14
CA ASP A 205 12.65 0.99 9.75
C ASP A 205 13.69 1.50 8.73
N SER A 206 14.32 2.64 9.04
CA SER A 206 15.32 3.28 8.18
C SER A 206 16.73 2.70 8.30
N GLN A 207 16.94 1.69 9.15
CA GLN A 207 18.27 1.12 9.36
C GLN A 207 18.78 0.22 8.22
N MET A 208 17.87 -0.36 7.42
CA MET A 208 18.22 -1.15 6.23
C MET A 208 19.25 -2.27 6.49
N ASN A 209 19.18 -2.91 7.66
CA ASN A 209 20.20 -3.86 8.13
C ASN A 209 19.63 -5.21 8.60
N SER A 210 18.35 -5.48 8.35
CA SER A 210 17.76 -6.78 8.65
C SER A 210 18.36 -7.87 7.72
N PRO A 211 18.27 -9.17 8.09
CA PRO A 211 18.78 -10.25 7.24
C PRO A 211 18.25 -10.21 5.81
N SER A 212 16.95 -9.91 5.62
CA SER A 212 16.32 -9.76 4.31
C SER A 212 16.95 -8.68 3.42
N TYR A 213 17.47 -7.56 3.95
CA TYR A 213 18.22 -6.60 3.13
C TYR A 213 19.49 -7.19 2.53
N THR A 214 20.15 -8.12 3.24
CA THR A 214 21.34 -8.80 2.72
C THR A 214 20.94 -9.93 1.77
N GLU A 215 19.93 -10.73 2.13
CA GLU A 215 19.44 -11.84 1.30
C GLU A 215 18.86 -11.37 -0.04
N GLN A 216 18.22 -10.20 -0.05
CA GLN A 216 17.48 -9.63 -1.18
C GLN A 216 18.13 -8.34 -1.70
N ALA A 217 19.45 -8.20 -1.51
CA ALA A 217 20.19 -6.99 -1.85
C ALA A 217 20.03 -6.54 -3.31
N GLU A 218 19.85 -7.52 -4.23
CA GLU A 218 19.73 -7.33 -5.68
C GLU A 218 18.34 -7.74 -6.22
N ALA A 219 17.34 -7.89 -5.35
CA ALA A 219 16.00 -8.30 -5.75
C ALA A 219 15.36 -7.31 -6.74
N LYS A 220 14.28 -7.76 -7.40
CA LYS A 220 13.49 -6.95 -8.33
C LYS A 220 12.03 -7.02 -7.93
N PRO A 221 11.23 -5.96 -8.14
CA PRO A 221 11.65 -4.66 -8.66
C PRO A 221 12.39 -3.80 -7.62
N LEU A 222 12.24 -4.10 -6.32
CA LEU A 222 12.89 -3.38 -5.22
C LEU A 222 14.16 -4.07 -4.76
N ASN A 223 15.21 -3.28 -4.48
CA ASN A 223 16.49 -3.75 -3.95
C ASN A 223 17.01 -2.85 -2.81
N ALA A 224 18.09 -3.24 -2.15
CA ALA A 224 18.62 -2.50 -1.00
C ALA A 224 19.14 -1.09 -1.38
N ALA A 225 19.75 -0.93 -2.55
CA ALA A 225 20.27 0.35 -3.02
C ALA A 225 19.15 1.36 -3.28
N MET A 226 18.01 0.89 -3.80
CA MET A 226 16.80 1.69 -4.00
C MET A 226 16.22 2.18 -2.67
N MET A 227 16.15 1.32 -1.65
CA MET A 227 15.67 1.74 -0.32
C MET A 227 16.54 2.86 0.27
N LYS A 228 17.86 2.76 0.12
CA LYS A 228 18.77 3.84 0.54
C LYS A 228 18.46 5.14 -0.22
N TRP A 229 18.30 5.06 -1.54
CA TRP A 229 17.96 6.23 -2.38
C TRP A 229 16.62 6.86 -1.97
N PHE A 230 15.60 6.06 -1.67
CA PHE A 230 14.30 6.56 -1.19
C PHE A 230 14.44 7.29 0.15
N TRP A 231 15.15 6.72 1.12
CA TRP A 231 15.38 7.37 2.42
C TRP A 231 16.16 8.69 2.29
N GLU A 232 17.17 8.75 1.42
CA GLU A 232 17.98 9.96 1.19
C GLU A 232 17.17 11.12 0.56
N HIS A 233 16.19 10.80 -0.31
CA HIS A 233 15.28 11.81 -0.85
C HIS A 233 14.17 12.19 0.13
N TYR A 234 13.63 11.21 0.85
CA TYR A 234 12.51 11.41 1.76
C TYR A 234 12.87 12.26 2.98
N LEU A 235 14.02 12.03 3.60
CA LEU A 235 14.42 12.71 4.83
C LEU A 235 15.19 14.02 4.54
N ASN A 236 15.09 15.01 5.43
CA ASN A 236 15.97 16.19 5.41
C ASN A 236 17.39 15.79 5.85
N THR A 237 17.47 14.94 6.87
CA THR A 237 18.73 14.30 7.31
C THR A 237 18.47 12.84 7.68
N MET A 238 19.46 11.97 7.50
CA MET A 238 19.29 10.54 7.83
C MET A 238 18.97 10.28 9.31
N SER A 239 19.31 11.19 10.22
CA SER A 239 18.95 11.08 11.64
C SER A 239 17.44 11.19 11.88
N GLU A 240 16.69 11.87 11.01
CA GLU A 240 15.21 11.90 11.09
C GLU A 240 14.60 10.51 10.89
N GLY A 241 15.32 9.56 10.27
CA GLY A 241 14.88 8.18 10.16
C GLY A 241 14.70 7.48 11.52
N GLU A 242 15.33 7.98 12.59
CA GLU A 242 15.10 7.48 13.95
C GLU A 242 13.75 7.92 14.54
N HIS A 243 13.10 8.93 13.94
CA HIS A 243 11.81 9.43 14.40
C HIS A 243 10.73 8.38 14.21
N VAL A 244 9.81 8.26 15.18
CA VAL A 244 8.77 7.21 15.19
C VAL A 244 7.76 7.35 14.04
N TYR A 245 7.58 8.56 13.51
CA TYR A 245 6.76 8.82 12.32
C TYR A 245 7.51 8.61 10.99
N ALA A 246 8.81 8.33 11.03
CA ALA A 246 9.55 7.83 9.88
C ALA A 246 9.70 6.29 9.98
N SER A 247 10.19 5.81 11.13
CA SER A 247 10.38 4.39 11.43
C SER A 247 9.43 3.93 12.54
N PRO A 248 8.17 3.57 12.22
CA PRO A 248 7.17 3.12 13.20
C PRO A 248 7.59 1.86 13.97
N LEU A 249 8.53 1.07 13.45
CA LEU A 249 9.15 -0.04 14.20
C LEU A 249 9.88 0.42 15.48
N ARG A 250 10.14 1.72 15.64
CA ARG A 250 10.81 2.33 16.80
C ARG A 250 9.86 2.96 17.80
N ALA A 251 8.55 2.98 17.54
CA ALA A 251 7.57 3.59 18.43
C ALA A 251 7.64 2.94 19.84
N PRO A 252 7.72 3.71 20.93
CA PRO A 252 7.89 3.14 22.28
C PRO A 252 6.64 2.39 22.76
N ASP A 253 5.47 2.79 22.28
CA ASP A 253 4.18 2.20 22.65
C ASP A 253 3.30 2.01 21.40
N LEU A 254 2.84 0.77 21.20
CA LEU A 254 1.92 0.38 20.12
C LEU A 254 0.56 -0.07 20.66
N THR A 255 0.33 0.01 21.97
CA THR A 255 -0.96 -0.35 22.57
C THR A 255 -2.06 0.55 22.02
N GLY A 256 -3.27 0.01 21.91
CA GLY A 256 -4.44 0.75 21.43
C GLY A 256 -4.48 1.04 19.92
N LEU A 257 -3.47 0.64 19.15
CA LEU A 257 -3.54 0.71 17.69
C LEU A 257 -4.58 -0.25 17.10
N PRO A 258 -5.16 0.06 15.93
CA PRO A 258 -6.23 -0.74 15.35
C PRO A 258 -5.71 -2.11 14.88
N PRO A 259 -6.59 -3.13 14.81
CA PRO A 259 -6.27 -4.43 14.25
C PRO A 259 -5.49 -4.33 12.94
N ALA A 260 -4.41 -5.10 12.83
CA ALA A 260 -3.49 -5.00 11.70
C ALA A 260 -3.52 -6.26 10.83
N ILE A 261 -3.52 -6.05 9.52
CA ILE A 261 -3.39 -7.10 8.51
C ILE A 261 -2.05 -6.84 7.82
N VAL A 262 -1.07 -7.71 8.04
CA VAL A 262 0.28 -7.54 7.49
C VAL A 262 0.56 -8.60 6.44
N ILE A 263 0.91 -8.17 5.24
CA ILE A 263 1.27 -9.05 4.13
C ILE A 263 2.73 -8.81 3.80
N THR A 264 3.56 -9.85 3.70
CA THR A 264 4.96 -9.74 3.26
C THR A 264 5.26 -10.63 2.07
N ALA A 265 6.26 -10.25 1.28
CA ALA A 265 6.79 -11.07 0.20
C ALA A 265 8.09 -11.76 0.65
N GLU A 266 8.32 -13.00 0.21
CA GLU A 266 9.54 -13.75 0.56
C GLU A 266 10.81 -13.13 -0.05
N LEU A 267 10.69 -12.63 -1.29
CA LEU A 267 11.79 -12.04 -2.07
C LEU A 267 11.74 -10.50 -2.00
N ASP A 268 11.88 -9.97 -0.80
CA ASP A 268 11.74 -8.54 -0.50
C ASP A 268 12.73 -8.10 0.59
N PRO A 269 13.52 -7.03 0.40
CA PRO A 269 14.38 -6.48 1.46
C PRO A 269 13.58 -6.01 2.69
N LEU A 270 12.30 -5.65 2.54
CA LEU A 270 11.46 -5.14 3.63
C LEU A 270 10.77 -6.25 4.44
N ARG A 271 10.96 -7.52 4.05
CA ARG A 271 10.26 -8.67 4.65
C ARG A 271 10.40 -8.70 6.16
N ASP A 272 11.63 -8.65 6.68
CA ASP A 272 11.84 -8.86 8.11
C ASP A 272 11.42 -7.64 8.95
N GLU A 273 11.53 -6.41 8.42
CA GLU A 273 11.08 -5.22 9.16
C GLU A 273 9.55 -5.13 9.22
N GLY A 274 8.85 -5.54 8.16
CA GLY A 274 7.39 -5.66 8.16
C GLY A 274 6.90 -6.72 9.14
N GLU A 275 7.56 -7.88 9.19
CA GLU A 275 7.23 -8.95 10.14
C GLU A 275 7.61 -8.61 11.59
N ALA A 276 8.73 -7.92 11.80
CA ALA A 276 9.10 -7.43 13.12
C ALA A 276 8.05 -6.44 13.65
N TYR A 277 7.52 -5.57 12.78
CA TYR A 277 6.47 -4.64 13.18
C TYR A 277 5.17 -5.36 13.52
N ALA A 278 4.76 -6.35 12.73
CA ALA A 278 3.63 -7.21 13.04
C ALA A 278 3.78 -7.90 14.41
N GLN A 279 4.98 -8.40 14.72
CA GLN A 279 5.26 -9.00 16.02
C GLN A 279 5.16 -7.98 17.16
N ARG A 280 5.71 -6.76 16.99
CA ARG A 280 5.62 -5.70 18.01
C ARG A 280 4.18 -5.27 18.28
N LEU A 281 3.33 -5.21 17.25
CA LEU A 281 1.90 -4.96 17.42
C LEU A 281 1.23 -6.07 18.25
N ALA A 282 1.52 -7.33 17.94
CA ALA A 282 0.99 -8.47 18.68
C ALA A 282 1.46 -8.48 20.15
N ASP A 283 2.74 -8.18 20.40
CA ASP A 283 3.30 -8.06 21.75
C ASP A 283 2.66 -6.93 22.56
N ALA A 284 2.18 -5.88 21.89
CA ALA A 284 1.42 -4.77 22.48
C ALA A 284 -0.09 -5.09 22.64
N GLY A 285 -0.52 -6.31 22.34
CA GLY A 285 -1.91 -6.75 22.48
C GLY A 285 -2.85 -6.35 21.32
N VAL A 286 -2.31 -5.83 20.22
CA VAL A 286 -3.08 -5.54 19.00
C VAL A 286 -3.44 -6.86 18.32
N GLN A 287 -4.65 -6.97 17.77
CA GLN A 287 -5.03 -8.12 16.93
C GLN A 287 -4.27 -8.05 15.60
N VAL A 288 -3.47 -9.07 15.29
CA VAL A 288 -2.65 -9.09 14.08
C VAL A 288 -2.94 -10.34 13.25
N SER A 289 -3.22 -10.16 11.97
CA SER A 289 -3.24 -11.22 10.95
C SER A 289 -2.05 -11.02 10.03
N THR A 290 -1.03 -11.87 10.12
CA THR A 290 0.18 -11.78 9.29
C THR A 290 0.27 -12.93 8.29
N ARG A 291 0.76 -12.67 7.08
CA ARG A 291 1.04 -13.70 6.09
C ARG A 291 2.19 -13.31 5.15
N ARG A 292 3.22 -14.15 5.12
CA ARG A 292 4.27 -14.14 4.11
C ARG A 292 3.85 -14.96 2.89
N TYR A 293 4.05 -14.43 1.69
CA TYR A 293 3.84 -15.12 0.43
C TYR A 293 5.19 -15.56 -0.17
N ALA A 294 5.35 -16.87 -0.37
CA ALA A 294 6.57 -17.48 -0.90
C ALA A 294 6.72 -17.25 -2.41
N GLY A 295 7.94 -17.05 -2.90
CA GLY A 295 8.30 -16.92 -4.31
C GLY A 295 7.82 -15.64 -5.02
N VAL A 296 7.15 -14.73 -4.33
CA VAL A 296 6.76 -13.41 -4.87
C VAL A 296 7.69 -12.31 -4.36
N THR A 297 7.71 -11.19 -5.07
CA THR A 297 8.58 -10.04 -4.78
C THR A 297 7.80 -8.88 -4.17
N HIS A 298 8.52 -7.82 -3.79
CA HIS A 298 7.91 -6.50 -3.59
C HIS A 298 7.06 -6.10 -4.81
N GLU A 299 6.02 -5.28 -4.61
CA GLU A 299 5.03 -4.86 -5.65
C GLU A 299 4.15 -5.99 -6.23
N PHE A 300 4.02 -7.14 -5.56
CA PHE A 300 3.20 -8.24 -6.11
C PHE A 300 1.68 -8.05 -5.91
N PHE A 301 1.23 -7.27 -4.92
CA PHE A 301 -0.16 -7.31 -4.42
C PHE A 301 -1.19 -6.89 -5.48
N GLY A 302 -0.90 -5.84 -6.24
CA GLY A 302 -1.74 -5.37 -7.35
C GLY A 302 -1.72 -6.24 -8.61
N LEU A 303 -0.99 -7.36 -8.63
CA LEU A 303 -0.77 -8.19 -9.83
C LEU A 303 -1.76 -9.36 -9.95
N GLY A 304 -2.94 -9.29 -9.32
CA GLY A 304 -3.92 -10.40 -9.27
C GLY A 304 -4.39 -10.92 -10.64
N GLY A 305 -4.29 -10.09 -11.69
CA GLY A 305 -4.59 -10.51 -13.07
C GLY A 305 -3.53 -11.43 -13.71
N ALA A 306 -2.31 -11.47 -13.17
CA ALA A 306 -1.17 -12.22 -13.72
C ALA A 306 -0.57 -13.24 -12.74
N VAL A 307 -0.63 -12.98 -11.44
CA VAL A 307 0.02 -13.79 -10.38
C VAL A 307 -1.04 -14.31 -9.41
N GLY A 308 -1.19 -15.64 -9.33
CA GLY A 308 -2.19 -16.29 -8.48
C GLY A 308 -2.02 -15.96 -6.99
N LYS A 309 -0.76 -15.89 -6.51
CA LYS A 309 -0.44 -15.49 -5.13
C LYS A 309 -0.84 -14.05 -4.81
N ALA A 310 -0.86 -13.16 -5.80
CA ALA A 310 -1.37 -11.80 -5.60
C ALA A 310 -2.88 -11.84 -5.32
N LYS A 311 -3.64 -12.63 -6.10
CA LYS A 311 -5.06 -12.86 -5.85
C LYS A 311 -5.32 -13.45 -4.46
N GLU A 312 -4.55 -14.48 -4.06
CA GLU A 312 -4.63 -15.06 -2.72
C GLU A 312 -4.32 -14.03 -1.61
N ALA A 313 -3.43 -13.07 -1.86
CA ALA A 313 -3.10 -11.99 -0.94
C ALA A 313 -4.26 -11.00 -0.80
N VAL A 314 -4.91 -10.62 -1.90
CA VAL A 314 -6.13 -9.80 -1.85
C VAL A 314 -7.24 -10.51 -1.08
N GLU A 315 -7.48 -11.80 -1.36
CA GLU A 315 -8.49 -12.59 -0.65
C GLU A 315 -8.23 -12.67 0.86
N PHE A 316 -6.97 -12.82 1.26
CA PHE A 316 -6.57 -12.77 2.67
C PHE A 316 -6.80 -11.38 3.29
N ALA A 317 -6.47 -10.30 2.58
CA ALA A 317 -6.70 -8.94 3.04
C ALA A 317 -8.19 -8.67 3.25
N VAL A 318 -9.01 -8.92 2.21
CA VAL A 318 -10.46 -8.70 2.19
C VAL A 318 -11.15 -9.50 3.27
N SER A 319 -10.81 -10.79 3.44
CA SER A 319 -11.42 -11.62 4.48
C SER A 319 -11.21 -11.05 5.89
N ASN A 320 -10.05 -10.45 6.17
CA ASN A 320 -9.79 -9.83 7.46
C ASN A 320 -10.36 -8.42 7.59
N LEU A 321 -10.44 -7.65 6.50
CA LEU A 321 -11.16 -6.38 6.46
C LEU A 321 -12.64 -6.58 6.77
N HIS A 322 -13.31 -7.57 6.16
CA HIS A 322 -14.71 -7.90 6.45
C HIS A 322 -14.93 -8.26 7.92
N LYS A 323 -14.00 -9.00 8.55
CA LYS A 323 -14.08 -9.27 10.00
C LYS A 323 -14.01 -7.98 10.81
N ALA A 324 -13.12 -7.06 10.46
CA ALA A 324 -12.97 -5.79 11.16
C ALA A 324 -14.18 -4.87 10.99
N PHE A 325 -14.71 -4.76 9.76
CA PHE A 325 -15.92 -4.00 9.47
C PHE A 325 -17.14 -4.51 10.23
N ASN A 326 -17.27 -5.83 10.39
CA ASN A 326 -18.41 -6.45 11.06
C ASN A 326 -18.24 -6.61 12.59
N ALA A 327 -17.05 -6.32 13.14
CA ALA A 327 -16.79 -6.46 14.58
C ALA A 327 -17.58 -5.44 15.43
N ASN A 328 -17.98 -4.32 14.84
CA ASN A 328 -18.73 -3.27 15.53
C ASN A 328 -20.26 -3.51 15.55
N ASP A 329 -20.80 -4.28 14.58
CA ASP A 329 -22.22 -4.62 14.54
C ASP A 329 -22.66 -5.49 15.72
N ASN A 330 -21.74 -6.28 16.27
CA ASN A 330 -21.99 -7.18 17.40
C ASN A 330 -22.00 -6.50 18.78
N ARG A 331 -21.83 -5.17 18.87
CA ARG A 331 -21.89 -4.42 20.13
C ARG A 331 -23.27 -3.81 20.43
N ASN A 332 -24.27 -4.07 19.59
CA ASN A 332 -25.64 -3.55 19.72
C ASN A 332 -26.68 -4.57 20.27
N PHE A 333 -26.24 -5.57 21.05
CA PHE A 333 -27.13 -6.51 21.74
C PHE A 333 -26.88 -6.54 23.25
#